data_AF-K9Z9K8-F1
#
_entry.id   AF-K9Z9K8-F1
#
_cell.length_a   1.000
_cell.length_b   1.000
_cell.length_c   1.000
_cell.angle_alpha   90.00
_cell.angle_beta   90.00
_cell.angle_gamma   90.00
#
_symmetry.space_group_name_H-M   'P 1'
#
loop_
_entity.id
_entity.type
_entity.pdbx_description
1 polymer ?
#
loop_
_entity_poly.entity_id
_entity_poly.type
_entity_poly.pdbx_seq_one_letter_code
_entity_poly.pdbx_strand_id
1 'polypeptide(L)'
;MSHFSTLRTKITDAEILTNSLKDLGINVKTDADVRGYNSQRIRADIVAVLDGEYDLGWSRNADGSFDLIADLWGVAKKHNQTELINSINQKYAVNKTLSEVKQRGLQNANVKLVLK
;
A
#
# COMPACT_ATOMS: atom_id res chain seq x y z
N MET A 1 -5.05 -13.76 -21.21
CA MET A 1 -3.92 -12.92 -20.75
C MET A 1 -4.28 -12.38 -19.37
N SER A 2 -3.31 -12.26 -18.47
CA SER A 2 -3.49 -11.63 -17.16
C SER A 2 -3.35 -10.12 -17.32
N HIS A 3 -4.24 -9.34 -16.70
CA HIS A 3 -4.16 -7.86 -16.67
C HIS A 3 -3.35 -7.35 -15.47
N PHE A 4 -2.86 -8.27 -14.62
CA PHE A 4 -2.05 -7.88 -13.50
C PHE A 4 -0.76 -7.20 -13.95
N SER A 5 -0.51 -6.06 -13.34
CA SER A 5 0.72 -5.31 -13.45
C SER A 5 1.48 -5.40 -12.13
N THR A 6 2.81 -5.45 -12.23
CA THR A 6 3.71 -5.42 -11.08
C THR A 6 4.51 -4.12 -11.15
N LEU A 7 4.46 -3.33 -10.09
CA LEU A 7 5.18 -2.06 -9.96
C LEU A 7 6.14 -2.14 -8.77
N ARG A 8 7.43 -1.89 -9.02
CA ARG A 8 8.43 -1.78 -7.95
C ARG A 8 8.13 -0.57 -7.08
N THR A 9 8.07 -0.76 -5.77
CA THR A 9 7.86 0.33 -4.81
C THR A 9 9.09 0.56 -3.93
N LYS A 10 9.08 1.66 -3.16
CA LYS A 10 10.08 1.93 -2.10
C LYS A 10 9.60 1.47 -0.71
N ILE A 11 8.50 0.74 -0.65
CA ILE A 11 7.95 0.22 0.61
C ILE A 11 8.82 -0.96 1.05
N THR A 12 9.19 -0.97 2.32
CA THR A 12 10.08 -1.97 2.93
C THR A 12 9.55 -2.47 4.29
N ASP A 13 8.53 -1.80 4.82
CA ASP A 13 8.03 -2.01 6.17
C ASP A 13 6.54 -2.39 6.14
N ALA A 14 6.27 -3.66 6.44
CA ALA A 14 4.93 -4.24 6.38
C ALA A 14 3.96 -3.62 7.40
N GLU A 15 4.44 -3.34 8.60
CA GLU A 15 3.61 -2.79 9.67
C GLU A 15 3.22 -1.34 9.35
N ILE A 16 4.18 -0.56 8.87
CA ILE A 16 3.93 0.83 8.48
C ILE A 16 2.99 0.89 7.28
N LEU A 17 3.16 0.02 6.28
CA LEU A 17 2.21 -0.08 5.16
C LEU A 17 0.80 -0.42 5.64
N THR A 18 0.68 -1.45 6.49
CA THR A 18 -0.62 -1.88 7.03
C THR A 18 -1.31 -0.74 7.80
N ASN A 19 -0.56 -0.02 8.63
CA ASN A 19 -1.09 1.11 9.39
C ASN A 19 -1.45 2.28 8.47
N SER A 20 -0.65 2.57 7.44
CA SER A 20 -0.96 3.61 6.46
C SER A 20 -2.22 3.32 5.66
N LEU A 21 -2.46 2.06 5.27
CA LEU A 21 -3.70 1.66 4.61
C LEU A 21 -4.92 1.83 5.53
N LYS A 22 -4.81 1.38 6.80
CA LYS A 22 -5.87 1.55 7.80
C LYS A 22 -6.17 3.02 8.09
N ASP A 23 -5.15 3.86 8.19
CA ASP A 23 -5.32 5.30 8.40
C ASP A 23 -6.05 5.99 7.23
N LEU A 24 -5.98 5.43 6.02
CA LEU A 24 -6.74 5.88 4.86
C LEU A 24 -8.16 5.27 4.80
N GLY A 25 -8.56 4.52 5.83
CA GLY A 25 -9.85 3.84 5.89
C GLY A 25 -9.94 2.59 5.02
N ILE A 26 -8.81 2.08 4.53
CA ILE A 26 -8.78 0.91 3.63
C ILE A 26 -8.66 -0.36 4.48
N ASN A 27 -9.51 -1.34 4.19
CA ASN A 27 -9.46 -2.63 4.85
C ASN A 27 -8.23 -3.44 4.37
N VAL A 28 -7.56 -4.12 5.29
CA VAL A 28 -6.31 -4.84 5.00
C VAL A 28 -6.46 -6.30 5.38
N LYS A 29 -6.03 -7.19 4.48
CA LYS A 29 -5.82 -8.62 4.75
C LYS A 29 -4.34 -8.95 4.58
N THR A 30 -3.83 -9.87 5.38
CA THR A 30 -2.47 -10.40 5.25
C THR A 30 -2.53 -11.81 4.66
N ASP A 31 -1.52 -12.20 3.90
CA ASP A 31 -1.42 -13.51 3.26
C ASP A 31 -2.74 -13.87 2.57
N ALA A 32 -3.12 -13.04 1.59
CA ALA A 32 -4.43 -13.10 0.96
C ALA A 32 -4.32 -12.96 -0.56
N ASP A 33 -5.44 -13.19 -1.23
CA ASP A 33 -5.52 -13.13 -2.68
C ASP A 33 -5.99 -11.75 -3.13
N VAL A 34 -5.23 -11.13 -4.03
CA VAL A 34 -5.59 -9.91 -4.75
C VAL A 34 -6.60 -10.27 -5.83
N ARG A 35 -7.79 -9.66 -5.79
CA ARG A 35 -8.83 -9.86 -6.82
C ARG A 35 -8.51 -9.09 -8.11
N GLY A 36 -8.66 -9.75 -9.25
CA GLY A 36 -8.43 -9.20 -10.60
C GLY A 36 -9.46 -9.65 -11.63
N TYR A 37 -9.26 -9.26 -12.90
CA TYR A 37 -10.20 -9.56 -13.98
C TYR A 37 -10.49 -11.06 -14.16
N ASN A 38 -11.74 -11.39 -14.50
CA ASN A 38 -12.19 -12.75 -14.78
C ASN A 38 -11.91 -13.75 -13.64
N SER A 39 -12.16 -13.34 -12.39
CA SER A 39 -11.90 -14.13 -11.17
C SER A 39 -10.43 -14.53 -10.97
N GLN A 40 -9.49 -13.89 -11.68
CA GLN A 40 -8.07 -14.10 -11.43
C GLN A 40 -7.71 -13.62 -10.03
N ARG A 41 -6.82 -14.38 -9.40
CA ARG A 41 -6.33 -14.13 -8.05
C ARG A 41 -4.82 -14.29 -8.03
N ILE A 42 -4.12 -13.34 -7.42
CA ILE A 42 -2.69 -13.43 -7.16
C ILE A 42 -2.44 -13.31 -5.67
N ARG A 43 -1.62 -14.22 -5.13
CA ARG A 43 -1.22 -14.19 -3.73
C ARG A 43 -0.34 -12.98 -3.44
N ALA A 44 -0.59 -12.29 -2.34
CA ALA A 44 0.26 -11.22 -1.83
C ALA A 44 0.35 -11.25 -0.29
N ASP A 45 1.46 -10.76 0.25
CA ASP A 45 1.69 -10.67 1.69
C ASP A 45 0.71 -9.70 2.36
N ILE A 46 0.39 -8.59 1.69
CA ILE A 46 -0.54 -7.57 2.17
C ILE A 46 -1.51 -7.23 1.05
N VAL A 47 -2.81 -7.25 1.33
CA VAL A 47 -3.88 -6.93 0.38
C VAL A 47 -4.72 -5.80 0.93
N ALA A 48 -4.76 -4.68 0.22
CA ALA A 48 -5.73 -3.61 0.41
C ALA A 48 -7.02 -3.98 -0.31
N VAL A 49 -8.06 -4.29 0.47
CA VAL A 49 -9.38 -4.65 -0.04
C VAL A 49 -10.12 -3.38 -0.40
N LEU A 50 -10.30 -3.16 -1.70
CA LEU A 50 -11.02 -1.99 -2.19
C LEU A 50 -12.51 -2.29 -2.37
N ASP A 51 -13.30 -1.23 -2.44
CA ASP A 51 -14.69 -1.33 -2.88
C ASP A 51 -14.74 -1.76 -4.37
N GLY A 52 -15.59 -2.74 -4.69
CA GLY A 52 -15.68 -3.39 -5.99
C GLY A 52 -14.96 -4.74 -6.06
N GLU A 53 -14.59 -5.13 -7.28
CA GLU A 53 -14.10 -6.49 -7.61
C GLU A 53 -12.57 -6.58 -7.74
N TYR A 54 -11.85 -5.50 -7.45
CA TYR A 54 -10.41 -5.39 -7.67
C TYR A 54 -9.71 -4.90 -6.42
N ASP A 55 -8.51 -5.42 -6.15
CA ASP A 55 -7.70 -5.08 -4.98
C ASP A 55 -6.30 -4.61 -5.37
N LEU A 56 -5.58 -4.05 -4.40
CA LEU A 56 -4.13 -3.84 -4.48
C LEU A 56 -3.41 -4.81 -3.56
N GLY A 57 -2.35 -5.46 -4.05
CA GLY A 57 -1.49 -6.32 -3.25
C GLY A 57 -0.06 -5.83 -3.19
N TRP A 58 0.63 -6.18 -2.11
CA TRP A 58 2.07 -6.00 -1.97
C TRP A 58 2.70 -7.34 -1.68
N SER A 59 3.64 -7.74 -2.55
CA SER A 59 4.42 -8.96 -2.40
C SER A 59 5.84 -8.63 -1.97
N ARG A 60 6.34 -9.32 -0.94
CA ARG A 60 7.68 -9.10 -0.40
C ARG A 60 8.72 -9.70 -1.34
N ASN A 61 9.68 -8.87 -1.72
CA ASN A 61 10.85 -9.25 -2.49
C ASN A 61 11.95 -9.81 -1.57
N ALA A 62 12.90 -10.55 -2.15
CA ALA A 62 14.05 -11.11 -1.43
C ALA A 62 14.95 -10.03 -0.78
N ASP A 63 14.96 -8.81 -1.32
CA ASP A 63 15.69 -7.65 -0.78
C ASP A 63 14.95 -6.94 0.37
N GLY A 64 13.78 -7.44 0.76
CA GLY A 64 12.92 -6.87 1.80
C GLY A 64 12.02 -5.73 1.34
N SER A 65 12.13 -5.27 0.09
CA SER A 65 11.17 -4.33 -0.51
C SER A 65 9.85 -5.02 -0.88
N PHE A 66 8.84 -4.23 -1.21
CA PHE A 66 7.55 -4.74 -1.68
C PHE A 66 7.26 -4.30 -3.12
N ASP A 67 6.80 -5.23 -3.94
CA ASP A 67 6.24 -4.94 -5.26
C ASP A 67 4.72 -4.81 -5.16
N LEU A 68 4.15 -3.75 -5.72
CA LEU A 68 2.72 -3.55 -5.86
C LEU A 68 2.22 -4.40 -7.02
N ILE A 69 1.28 -5.29 -6.76
CA ILE A 69 0.67 -6.19 -7.75
C ILE A 69 -0.83 -5.92 -7.78
N ALA A 70 -1.35 -5.53 -8.95
CA ALA A 70 -2.77 -5.26 -9.11
C ALA A 70 -3.21 -5.31 -10.58
N ASP A 71 -4.49 -5.56 -10.81
CA ASP A 71 -5.14 -5.25 -12.09
C ASP A 71 -5.50 -3.76 -12.11
N LEU A 72 -4.54 -2.94 -12.53
CA LEU A 72 -4.66 -1.48 -12.50
C LEU A 72 -5.79 -0.96 -13.39
N TRP A 73 -6.02 -1.59 -14.53
CA TRP A 73 -7.14 -1.24 -15.40
C TRP A 73 -8.49 -1.53 -14.74
N GLY A 74 -8.60 -2.65 -14.04
CA GLY A 74 -9.78 -2.99 -13.23
C GLY A 74 -10.03 -2.02 -12.08
N VAL A 75 -8.97 -1.69 -11.33
CA VAL A 75 -9.03 -0.69 -10.24
C VAL A 75 -9.51 0.67 -10.76
N ALA A 76 -9.03 1.10 -11.93
CA ALA A 76 -9.39 2.36 -12.56
C ALA A 76 -10.89 2.50 -12.91
N LYS A 77 -11.66 1.39 -12.93
CA LYS A 77 -13.11 1.44 -13.19
C LYS A 77 -13.91 2.09 -12.08
N LYS A 78 -13.42 2.02 -10.83
CA LYS A 78 -14.15 2.50 -9.65
C LYS A 78 -13.32 3.47 -8.79
N HIS A 79 -12.01 3.44 -8.94
CA HIS A 79 -11.08 4.28 -8.18
C HIS A 79 -10.20 5.08 -9.12
N ASN A 80 -9.85 6.30 -8.74
CA ASN A 80 -8.76 7.01 -9.40
C ASN A 80 -7.44 6.34 -8.99
N GLN A 81 -6.92 5.44 -9.82
CA GLN A 81 -5.73 4.64 -9.50
C GLN A 81 -4.52 5.50 -9.12
N THR A 82 -4.34 6.64 -9.77
CA THR A 82 -3.17 7.50 -9.57
C THR A 82 -3.26 8.20 -8.22
N GLU A 83 -4.43 8.78 -7.91
CA GLU A 83 -4.68 9.39 -6.60
C GLU A 83 -4.56 8.36 -5.48
N LEU A 84 -5.17 7.18 -5.64
CA LEU A 84 -5.13 6.11 -4.65
C LEU A 84 -3.69 5.69 -4.32
N ILE A 85 -2.89 5.36 -5.33
CA ILE A 85 -1.48 4.95 -5.15
C ILE A 85 -0.66 6.10 -4.54
N ASN A 86 -0.89 7.34 -4.99
CA ASN A 86 -0.19 8.49 -4.44
C ASN A 86 -0.53 8.74 -2.97
N SER A 87 -1.80 8.65 -2.58
CA SER A 87 -2.24 8.80 -1.19
C SER A 87 -1.63 7.73 -0.29
N ILE A 88 -1.59 6.47 -0.75
CA ILE A 88 -0.95 5.36 -0.01
C ILE A 88 0.54 5.63 0.18
N ASN A 89 1.25 6.00 -0.89
CA ASN A 89 2.69 6.28 -0.83
C ASN A 89 3.00 7.47 0.07
N GLN A 90 2.22 8.55 -0.01
CA GLN A 90 2.40 9.72 0.84
C GLN A 90 2.18 9.37 2.31
N LYS A 91 1.09 8.65 2.60
CA LYS A 91 0.77 8.24 3.98
C LYS A 91 1.81 7.29 4.55
N TYR A 92 2.32 6.36 3.74
CA TYR A 92 3.44 5.49 4.10
C TYR A 92 4.70 6.29 4.42
N ALA A 93 5.09 7.23 3.56
CA ALA A 93 6.29 8.05 3.78
C ALA A 93 6.19 8.86 5.09
N VAL A 94 5.02 9.45 5.37
CA VAL A 94 4.77 10.17 6.63
C VAL A 94 4.90 9.23 7.82
N ASN A 95 4.21 8.08 7.81
CA ASN A 95 4.24 7.14 8.91
C ASN A 95 5.65 6.53 9.11
N LYS A 96 6.40 6.30 8.02
CA LYS A 96 7.79 5.85 8.07
C LYS A 96 8.70 6.88 8.75
N THR A 97 8.60 8.12 8.32
CA THR A 97 9.38 9.24 8.88
C THR A 97 9.08 9.41 10.37
N LEU A 98 7.80 9.36 10.77
CA LEU A 98 7.40 9.47 12.17
C LEU A 98 7.91 8.29 13.02
N SER A 99 7.90 7.07 12.47
CA SER A 99 8.44 5.88 13.14
C SER A 99 9.95 6.02 13.38
N GLU A 100 10.71 6.44 12.36
CA GLU A 100 12.15 6.64 12.45
C GLU A 100 12.52 7.77 13.43
N VAL A 101 11.75 8.87 13.45
CA VAL A 101 11.90 9.98 14.40
C VAL A 101 11.69 9.52 15.84
N LYS A 102 10.65 8.71 16.09
CA LYS A 102 10.36 8.15 17.43
C LYS A 102 11.47 7.19 17.87
N GLN A 103 11.93 6.30 16.99
CA GLN A 103 13.00 5.34 17.29
C GLN A 103 14.32 6.03 17.61
N ARG A 104 14.64 7.15 16.97
CA ARG A 104 15.88 7.91 17.19
C ARG A 104 15.85 8.79 18.45
N GLY A 105 14.81 8.72 19.28
CA GLY A 105 14.82 9.29 20.63
C GLY A 105 14.54 10.79 20.71
N LEU A 106 13.71 11.35 19.81
CA LEU A 106 13.22 12.72 19.94
C LEU A 106 12.08 12.79 20.96
N GLN A 107 12.40 12.65 22.26
CA GLN A 107 11.42 12.87 23.34
C GLN A 107 10.98 14.35 23.46
N ASN A 108 11.65 15.29 22.77
CA ASN A 108 11.45 16.74 22.94
C ASN A 108 11.23 17.56 21.63
N ALA A 109 11.01 16.95 20.47
CA ALA A 109 10.81 17.72 19.22
C ALA A 109 9.35 17.76 18.77
N ASN A 110 8.78 18.97 18.73
CA ASN A 110 7.47 19.24 18.12
C ASN A 110 7.57 19.10 16.59
N VAL A 111 7.14 17.97 16.05
CA VAL A 111 7.02 17.78 14.59
C VAL A 111 5.71 18.39 14.12
N LYS A 112 5.78 19.58 13.51
CA LYS A 112 4.62 20.21 12.86
C LYS A 112 4.61 19.79 11.39
N LEU A 113 3.71 18.88 11.01
CA LEU A 113 3.46 18.59 9.60
C LEU A 113 2.79 19.81 8.95
N VAL A 114 3.50 20.48 8.06
CA VAL A 114 2.93 21.52 7.19
C VAL A 114 2.68 20.88 5.84
N LEU A 115 1.43 20.52 5.58
CA LEU A 115 0.97 20.19 4.23
C LEU A 115 0.62 21.52 3.56
N LYS A 116 1.27 21.81 2.43
CA LYS A 116 0.98 22.99 1.59
C LYS A 116 -0.22 22.74 0.70
#